data_AF-A0A536YBZ5-F1
#
_entry.id   AF-A0A536YBZ5-F1
#
_cell.length_a   1.000
_cell.length_b   1.000
_cell.length_c   1.000
_cell.angle_alpha   90.00
_cell.angle_beta   90.00
_cell.angle_gamma   90.00
#
_symmetry.space_group_name_H-M   'P 1'
#
loop_
_entity.id
_entity.type
_entity.pdbx_description
1 polymer ?
#
loop_
_entity_poly.entity_id
_entity_poly.type
_entity_poly.pdbx_seq_one_letter_code
_entity_poly.pdbx_strand_id
1 'polypeptide(L)'
;MARAVVTVPAQAKRGEIIEIKTLAAHAMETGFRRTQLGELIPRDIIRRFTCTYNGVEVYRVDLHPAVAANPLIAFTTTATETGTLSFQWVGDNGYSVTEIVPIRVE
;
A
#
# COMPACT_ATOMS: atom_id res chain seq x y z
N MET A 1 11.22 -12.33 2.13
CA MET A 1 10.66 -11.22 2.92
C MET A 1 9.72 -10.45 2.03
N ALA A 2 8.52 -10.11 2.51
CA ALA A 2 7.63 -9.21 1.80
C ALA A 2 8.31 -7.83 1.70
N ARG A 3 8.30 -7.22 0.52
CA ARG A 3 8.99 -5.96 0.22
C ARG A 3 7.99 -4.95 -0.31
N ALA A 4 7.95 -3.76 0.29
CA ALA A 4 7.23 -2.62 -0.25
C ALA A 4 8.21 -1.48 -0.54
N VAL A 5 7.86 -0.62 -1.50
CA VAL A 5 8.58 0.62 -1.78
C VAL A 5 7.57 1.75 -1.69
N VAL A 6 7.96 2.81 -0.98
CA VAL A 6 7.15 4.01 -0.78
C VAL A 6 7.93 5.21 -1.28
N THR A 7 7.27 6.04 -2.08
CA THR A 7 7.81 7.30 -2.60
C THR A 7 6.93 8.44 -2.11
N VAL A 8 7.52 9.32 -1.31
CA VAL A 8 6.90 10.54 -0.77
C VAL A 8 7.94 11.66 -0.83
N PRO A 9 7.56 12.92 -1.10
CA PRO A 9 8.45 14.06 -0.92
C PRO A 9 8.97 14.13 0.53
N ALA A 10 10.28 14.30 0.71
CA ALA A 10 10.87 14.41 2.06
C ALA A 10 10.50 15.74 2.75
N GLN A 11 10.16 16.76 1.97
CA GLN A 11 9.77 18.10 2.39
C GLN A 11 8.56 18.58 1.59
N ALA A 12 7.68 19.35 2.22
CA ALA A 12 6.53 20.00 1.60
C ALA A 12 6.19 21.31 2.34
N LYS A 13 5.49 22.23 1.69
CA LYS A 13 4.94 23.42 2.35
C LYS A 13 3.67 23.08 3.09
N ARG A 14 3.39 23.78 4.19
CA ARG A 14 2.10 23.64 4.88
C ARG A 14 0.94 23.93 3.92
N GLY A 15 0.01 23.00 3.83
CA GLY A 15 -1.15 23.05 2.93
C GLY A 15 -0.89 22.58 1.51
N GLU A 16 0.33 22.18 1.17
CA GLU A 16 0.66 21.63 -0.15
C GLU A 16 0.02 20.25 -0.35
N ILE A 17 -0.47 19.98 -1.56
CA ILE A 17 -0.94 18.65 -1.95
C ILE A 17 0.28 17.84 -2.40
N ILE A 18 0.60 16.78 -1.66
CA ILE A 18 1.70 15.87 -1.99
C ILE A 18 1.18 14.60 -2.64
N GLU A 19 1.92 14.10 -3.63
CA GLU A 19 1.68 12.80 -4.25
C GLU A 19 2.43 11.71 -3.48
N ILE A 20 1.73 10.62 -3.20
CA ILE A 20 2.28 9.42 -2.57
C ILE A 20 2.13 8.26 -3.54
N LYS A 21 3.22 7.54 -3.78
CA LYS A 21 3.22 6.31 -4.59
C LYS A 21 3.75 5.15 -3.76
N THR A 22 3.08 4.02 -3.87
CA THR A 22 3.51 2.79 -3.21
C THR A 22 3.50 1.62 -4.17
N LEU A 23 4.46 0.71 -4.02
CA LEU A 23 4.57 -0.52 -4.78
C LEU A 23 4.83 -1.68 -3.82
N ALA A 24 3.89 -2.61 -3.72
CA ALA A 24 4.04 -3.80 -2.87
C ALA A 24 4.40 -5.02 -3.72
N ALA A 25 5.53 -5.68 -3.45
CA ALA A 25 5.91 -6.91 -4.15
C ALA A 25 5.01 -8.07 -3.69
N HIS A 26 4.05 -8.44 -4.53
CA HIS A 26 3.05 -9.47 -4.24
C HIS A 26 2.47 -10.06 -5.53
N ALA A 27 2.28 -11.38 -5.57
CA ALA A 27 1.79 -12.07 -6.77
C ALA A 27 0.32 -11.76 -7.09
N MET A 28 -0.48 -11.45 -6.07
CA MET A 28 -1.94 -11.22 -6.19
C MET A 28 -2.63 -12.39 -6.89
N GLU A 29 -2.41 -13.61 -6.40
CA GLU A 29 -3.04 -14.81 -6.95
C GLU A 29 -4.56 -14.70 -6.77
N THR A 30 -5.26 -14.68 -7.90
CA THR A 30 -6.68 -14.29 -7.96
C THR A 30 -7.62 -15.37 -7.43
N GLY A 31 -7.17 -16.62 -7.43
CA GLY A 31 -8.00 -17.79 -7.18
C GLY A 31 -8.61 -18.41 -8.44
N PHE A 32 -8.44 -17.78 -9.62
CA PHE A 32 -9.03 -18.25 -10.88
C PHE A 32 -8.06 -19.03 -11.76
N ARG A 33 -6.74 -18.95 -11.48
CA ARG A 33 -5.73 -19.70 -12.23
C ARG A 33 -5.79 -21.18 -11.88
N ARG A 34 -5.42 -22.03 -12.84
CA ARG A 34 -5.35 -23.48 -12.65
C ARG A 34 -3.92 -24.00 -12.76
N THR A 35 -3.63 -25.10 -12.07
CA THR A 35 -2.41 -25.88 -12.24
C THR A 35 -2.44 -26.65 -13.57
N GLN A 36 -1.32 -27.27 -13.95
CA GLN A 36 -1.27 -28.14 -15.14
C GLN A 36 -2.20 -29.36 -15.03
N LEU A 37 -2.54 -29.78 -13.80
CA LEU A 37 -3.48 -30.86 -13.53
C LEU A 37 -4.95 -30.39 -13.51
N GLY A 38 -5.20 -29.10 -13.76
CA GLY A 38 -6.55 -28.51 -13.83
C GLY A 38 -7.12 -28.06 -12.48
N GLU A 39 -6.40 -28.22 -11.38
CA GLU A 39 -6.83 -27.80 -10.04
C GLU A 39 -6.79 -26.27 -9.89
N LEU A 40 -7.74 -25.69 -9.15
CA LEU A 40 -7.72 -24.25 -8.86
C LEU A 40 -6.57 -23.93 -7.89
N ILE A 41 -5.87 -22.85 -8.18
CA ILE A 41 -4.84 -22.31 -7.29
C ILE A 41 -5.55 -21.42 -6.29
N PRO A 42 -5.39 -21.64 -4.97
CA PRO A 42 -6.05 -20.83 -3.96
C PRO A 42 -5.71 -19.35 -4.10
N ARG A 43 -6.70 -18.51 -3.83
CA ARG A 43 -6.50 -17.06 -3.77
C ARG A 43 -5.47 -16.69 -2.71
N ASP A 44 -4.59 -15.77 -3.07
CA ASP A 44 -3.64 -15.14 -2.17
C ASP A 44 -3.41 -13.69 -2.62
N ILE A 45 -4.10 -12.74 -1.98
CA ILE A 45 -4.01 -11.32 -2.31
C ILE A 45 -3.70 -10.45 -1.09
N ILE A 46 -3.16 -9.26 -1.35
CA ILE A 46 -3.28 -8.14 -0.42
C ILE A 46 -4.76 -7.74 -0.41
N ARG A 47 -5.34 -7.62 0.78
CA ARG A 47 -6.77 -7.32 1.00
C ARG A 47 -7.01 -5.87 1.33
N ARG A 48 -6.08 -5.22 2.03
CA ARG A 48 -6.24 -3.82 2.43
C ARG A 48 -4.91 -3.11 2.45
N PHE A 49 -4.96 -1.86 2.01
CA PHE A 49 -3.91 -0.88 2.20
C PHE A 49 -4.46 0.32 2.98
N THR A 50 -3.71 0.76 3.98
CA THR A 50 -4.02 1.93 4.80
C THR A 50 -2.81 2.84 4.89
N CYS A 51 -3.03 4.14 4.78
CA CYS A 51 -2.06 5.18 5.07
C CYS A 51 -2.56 6.06 6.22
N THR A 52 -1.72 6.27 7.23
CA THR A 52 -1.98 7.19 8.32
C THR A 52 -0.94 8.30 8.37
N TYR A 53 -1.37 9.53 8.64
CA TYR A 53 -0.52 10.69 8.89
C TYR A 53 -0.59 11.02 10.38
N ASN A 54 0.53 10.90 11.11
CA ASN A 54 0.59 11.13 12.56
C ASN A 54 -0.50 10.34 13.33
N GLY A 55 -0.79 9.11 12.88
CA GLY A 55 -1.81 8.25 13.47
C GLY A 55 -3.25 8.49 12.99
N VAL A 56 -3.51 9.51 12.17
CA VAL A 56 -4.82 9.76 11.57
C VAL A 56 -4.91 9.08 10.21
N GLU A 57 -5.91 8.25 9.97
CA GLU A 57 -6.16 7.63 8.66
C GLU A 57 -6.44 8.70 7.60
N VAL A 58 -5.59 8.77 6.58
CA VAL A 58 -5.74 9.71 5.45
C VAL A 58 -6.13 9.02 4.15
N TYR A 59 -5.90 7.70 4.06
CA TYR A 59 -6.29 6.91 2.90
C TYR A 59 -6.48 5.45 3.29
N ARG A 60 -7.52 4.83 2.73
CA ARG A 60 -7.78 3.40 2.86
C ARG A 60 -8.39 2.86 1.60
N VAL A 61 -7.95 1.68 1.18
CA VAL A 61 -8.55 0.94 0.08
C VAL A 61 -8.62 -0.55 0.42
N ASP A 62 -9.76 -1.16 0.10
CA ASP A 62 -9.91 -2.60 0.09
C ASP A 62 -9.61 -3.10 -1.34
N LEU A 63 -8.70 -4.07 -1.43
CA LEU A 63 -8.23 -4.65 -2.68
C LEU A 63 -8.91 -6.00 -2.92
N HIS A 64 -9.20 -6.27 -4.19
CA HIS A 64 -9.91 -7.46 -4.63
C HIS A 64 -9.10 -8.21 -5.71
N PRO A 65 -9.46 -9.46 -6.05
CA PRO A 65 -8.70 -10.29 -6.99
C PRO A 65 -8.46 -9.69 -8.39
N ALA A 66 -9.16 -8.63 -8.78
CA ALA A 66 -8.95 -7.96 -10.05
C ALA A 66 -7.76 -6.96 -10.05
N VAL A 67 -7.12 -6.74 -8.90
CA VAL A 67 -5.93 -5.89 -8.79
C VAL A 67 -4.71 -6.67 -9.29
N ALA A 68 -3.94 -6.02 -10.18
CA ALA A 68 -2.77 -6.63 -10.79
C ALA A 68 -1.67 -7.00 -9.77
N ALA A 69 -0.84 -7.97 -10.14
CA ALA A 69 0.38 -8.30 -9.42
C ALA A 69 1.28 -7.06 -9.24
N ASN A 70 1.99 -7.02 -8.11
CA ASN A 70 2.74 -5.87 -7.64
C ASN A 70 1.90 -4.58 -7.60
N PRO A 71 0.88 -4.49 -6.72
CA PRO A 71 -0.03 -3.36 -6.71
C PRO A 71 0.71 -2.03 -6.56
N LEU A 72 0.52 -1.14 -7.55
CA LEU A 72 0.91 0.25 -7.48
C LEU A 72 -0.30 1.07 -7.03
N ILE A 73 -0.20 1.74 -5.88
CA ILE A 73 -1.25 2.63 -5.37
C ILE A 73 -0.67 4.05 -5.34
N ALA A 74 -1.29 4.96 -6.09
CA ALA A 74 -0.96 6.37 -6.14
C ALA A 74 -2.16 7.19 -5.67
N PHE A 75 -1.92 8.11 -4.74
CA PHE A 75 -2.94 8.99 -4.17
C PHE A 75 -2.28 10.26 -3.66
N THR A 76 -3.09 11.23 -3.25
CA THR A 76 -2.60 12.49 -2.71
C THR A 76 -3.09 12.69 -1.29
N THR A 77 -2.35 13.50 -0.53
CA THR A 77 -2.80 14.03 0.77
C THR A 77 -2.30 15.46 0.93
N THR A 78 -2.81 16.18 1.91
CA THR A 78 -2.37 17.54 2.22
C THR A 78 -1.30 17.49 3.31
N ALA A 79 -0.15 18.13 3.08
CA ALA A 79 0.90 18.27 4.07
C ALA A 79 0.45 19.23 5.19
N THR A 80 0.12 18.67 6.35
CA THR A 80 -0.40 19.45 7.48
C THR A 80 0.72 19.88 8.43
N GLU A 81 1.55 18.96 8.89
CA GLU A 81 2.58 19.20 9.90
C GLU A 81 3.75 18.21 9.79
N THR A 82 4.91 18.57 10.32
CA THR A 82 6.06 17.65 10.35
C THR A 82 5.71 16.40 11.18
N GLY A 83 6.10 15.23 10.69
CA GLY A 83 5.83 13.98 11.38
C GLY A 83 6.11 12.75 10.54
N THR A 84 5.23 11.76 10.62
CA THR A 84 5.40 10.46 9.95
C THR A 84 4.15 10.01 9.23
N LEU A 85 4.36 9.45 8.04
CA LEU A 85 3.37 8.67 7.32
C LEU A 85 3.65 7.19 7.55
N SER A 86 2.64 6.44 7.96
CA SER A 86 2.71 4.98 8.11
C SER A 86 1.82 4.32 7.08
N PHE A 87 2.36 3.29 6.43
CA PHE A 87 1.76 2.56 5.33
C PHE A 87 1.64 1.09 5.71
N GLN A 88 0.43 0.55 5.70
CA GLN A 88 0.18 -0.83 6.09
C GLN A 88 -0.52 -1.59 4.96
N TRP A 89 0.06 -2.71 4.55
CA TRP A 89 -0.59 -3.70 3.70
C TRP A 89 -0.90 -4.93 4.52
N VAL A 90 -2.14 -5.41 4.45
CA VAL A 90 -2.55 -6.69 5.04
C VAL A 90 -3.24 -7.55 3.99
N GLY A 91 -2.97 -8.85 4.02
CA GLY A 91 -3.42 -9.79 3.00
C GLY A 91 -3.93 -11.10 3.55
N ASP A 92 -4.07 -12.04 2.62
CA ASP A 92 -4.33 -13.44 2.90
C ASP A 92 -3.05 -14.11 3.46
N ASN A 93 -3.18 -15.32 4.00
CA ASN A 93 -2.06 -16.13 4.51
C ASN A 93 -1.12 -15.43 5.52
N GLY A 94 -1.66 -14.48 6.29
CA GLY A 94 -0.89 -13.72 7.28
C GLY A 94 0.04 -12.66 6.68
N TYR A 95 -0.10 -12.33 5.38
CA TYR A 95 0.67 -11.27 4.77
C TYR A 95 0.44 -9.94 5.49
N SER A 96 1.52 -9.34 5.97
CA SER A 96 1.51 -8.03 6.61
C SER A 96 2.85 -7.33 6.36
N VAL A 97 2.79 -6.09 5.88
CA VAL A 97 3.95 -5.22 5.68
C VAL A 97 3.63 -3.84 6.22
N THR A 98 4.60 -3.21 6.89
CA THR A 98 4.49 -1.84 7.37
C THR A 98 5.72 -1.06 6.99
N GLU A 99 5.53 0.11 6.40
CA GLU A 99 6.58 1.08 6.10
C GLU A 99 6.28 2.39 6.81
N ILE A 100 7.30 3.08 7.30
CA ILE A 100 7.17 4.36 7.99
C ILE A 100 8.14 5.34 7.34
N VAL A 101 7.63 6.48 6.89
CA VAL A 101 8.41 7.51 6.20
C VAL A 101 8.21 8.85 6.92
N PRO A 102 9.30 9.55 7.30
CA PRO A 102 9.20 10.89 7.86
C PRO A 102 8.89 11.92 6.77
N ILE A 103 8.15 12.96 7.13
CA ILE A 103 7.92 14.13 6.28
C ILE A 103 8.18 15.41 7.08
N ARG A 104 8.89 16.35 6.48
CA ARG A 104 9.09 17.70 7.02
C ARG A 104 8.15 18.68 6.33
N VAL A 105 7.46 19.50 7.14
CA VAL A 105 6.54 20.52 6.66
C VAL A 105 7.02 21.89 7.13
N GLU A 106 7.23 22.79 6.16
CA GLU A 106 7.71 24.16 6.34
C GLU A 106 6.62 25.21 6.06
#